data_AF-A0A1I3WHZ4-F1
#
_entry.id   AF-A0A1I3WHZ4-F1
#
_cell.length_a   1.000
_cell.length_b   1.000
_cell.length_c   1.000
_cell.angle_alpha   90.00
_cell.angle_beta   90.00
_cell.angle_gamma   90.00
#
_symmetry.space_group_name_H-M   'P 1'
#
loop_
_entity.id
_entity.type
_entity.pdbx_description
1 polymer ?
#
loop_
_entity_poly.entity_id
_entity_poly.type
_entity_poly.pdbx_seq_one_letter_code
_entity_poly.pdbx_strand_id
1 'polypeptide(L)'
;MNLHEYQGKHLFAKYGLPVSEGVACDTPKEAVEAVSQIGGDSWVVKAQVHAGGRGKAGGVKLVKSKEEIREFAEYWLGRNLVTYQTDENGQPVSKILVEAVSDIDKELYLGAVVDRGSRRIVFMASTEGGVEIEKVAEETPEKILKAEIDPLVGAQPYQGRELAFKLGLEGKQIGQFAKIFVNLARLFEECDLALVEINPLVITKQGDLHCLDSKVGVDSNALYRQKKIHEMHDPSQEDPREAEAAKWELNYVALEGNIGCMVNGAGLAMGTMDIIKLSGGQPANFLDVGGGATKERVSEAFKIILSDKNVKAVLVNIFGGIVRCDMIAEGIIGAVKEVGVEVPVVVRLEGNNAELGTRVLADSGLNILAATSLTDAAQQVVKAAGGK
;
A
#
# COMPACT_ATOMS: atom_id res chain seq x y z
N MET A 1 -3.02 0.35 5.53
CA MET A 1 -3.13 -1.11 5.37
C MET A 1 -4.19 -1.41 4.32
N ASN A 2 -3.91 -2.29 3.36
CA ASN A 2 -4.89 -2.69 2.33
C ASN A 2 -5.64 -3.96 2.75
N LEU A 3 -6.85 -4.14 2.23
CA LEU A 3 -7.64 -5.36 2.37
C LEU A 3 -7.83 -6.04 1.02
N HIS A 4 -7.95 -7.36 1.03
CA HIS A 4 -8.36 -8.14 -0.13
C HIS A 4 -9.83 -7.85 -0.50
N GLU A 5 -10.20 -8.10 -1.77
CA GLU A 5 -11.57 -7.90 -2.26
C GLU A 5 -12.59 -8.69 -1.42
N TYR A 6 -12.33 -9.95 -1.07
CA TYR A 6 -13.25 -10.75 -0.26
C TYR A 6 -13.47 -10.16 1.14
N GLN A 7 -12.43 -9.54 1.74
CA GLN A 7 -12.51 -8.88 3.05
C GLN A 7 -13.31 -7.57 2.94
N GLY A 8 -13.03 -6.79 1.89
CA GLY A 8 -13.77 -5.57 1.58
C GLY A 8 -15.26 -5.84 1.34
N LYS A 9 -15.59 -6.89 0.56
CA LYS A 9 -16.97 -7.35 0.35
C LYS A 9 -17.65 -7.81 1.64
N HIS A 10 -16.93 -8.51 2.52
CA HIS A 10 -17.47 -8.88 3.83
C HIS A 10 -17.79 -7.65 4.70
N LEU A 11 -16.96 -6.61 4.66
CA LEU A 11 -17.26 -5.35 5.31
C LEU A 11 -18.48 -4.68 4.66
N PHE A 12 -18.52 -4.60 3.33
CA PHE A 12 -19.64 -4.03 2.58
C PHE A 12 -20.97 -4.68 2.96
N ALA A 13 -21.02 -6.02 3.00
CA ALA A 13 -22.20 -6.78 3.41
C ALA A 13 -22.67 -6.41 4.83
N LYS A 14 -21.75 -6.27 5.80
CA LYS A 14 -22.08 -5.87 7.18
C LYS A 14 -22.70 -4.47 7.28
N TYR A 15 -22.35 -3.58 6.35
CA TYR A 15 -22.95 -2.24 6.27
C TYR A 15 -24.19 -2.20 5.35
N GLY A 16 -24.66 -3.34 4.87
CA GLY A 16 -25.87 -3.46 4.06
C GLY A 16 -25.68 -2.93 2.63
N LEU A 17 -24.46 -2.99 2.11
CA LEU A 17 -24.16 -2.75 0.69
C LEU A 17 -24.39 -4.04 -0.11
N PRO A 18 -24.97 -3.95 -1.33
CA PRO A 18 -25.25 -5.12 -2.15
C PRO A 18 -23.97 -5.67 -2.77
N VAL A 19 -23.54 -6.86 -2.33
CA VAL A 19 -22.38 -7.58 -2.88
C VAL A 19 -22.78 -9.00 -3.25
N SER A 20 -22.05 -9.61 -4.18
CA SER A 20 -22.28 -11.01 -4.54
C SER A 20 -21.93 -11.93 -3.38
N GLU A 21 -22.68 -13.01 -3.23
CA GLU A 21 -22.22 -14.14 -2.43
C GLU A 21 -20.95 -14.72 -3.07
N GLY A 22 -19.94 -14.93 -2.24
CA GLY A 22 -18.67 -15.48 -2.68
C GLY A 22 -17.90 -16.11 -1.53
N VAL A 23 -17.03 -17.05 -1.89
CA VAL A 23 -16.24 -17.86 -0.96
C VAL A 23 -14.77 -17.70 -1.31
N ALA A 24 -13.98 -17.23 -0.34
CA ALA A 24 -12.53 -17.17 -0.47
C ALA A 24 -11.91 -18.52 -0.09
N CYS A 25 -11.19 -19.13 -1.02
CA CYS A 25 -10.74 -20.51 -0.96
C CYS A 25 -9.21 -20.56 -0.92
N ASP A 26 -8.66 -21.39 -0.02
CA ASP A 26 -7.22 -21.60 0.15
C ASP A 26 -6.69 -22.73 -0.73
N THR A 27 -7.58 -23.63 -1.19
CA THR A 27 -7.21 -24.79 -2.00
C THR A 27 -8.08 -24.93 -3.25
N PRO A 28 -7.58 -25.59 -4.32
CA PRO A 28 -8.41 -25.89 -5.49
C PRO A 28 -9.65 -26.73 -5.14
N LYS A 29 -9.54 -27.60 -4.14
CA LYS A 29 -10.67 -28.41 -3.66
C LYS A 29 -11.77 -27.54 -3.07
N GLU A 30 -11.42 -26.61 -2.18
CA GLU A 30 -12.36 -25.65 -1.61
C GLU A 30 -13.01 -24.78 -2.69
N ALA A 31 -12.23 -24.32 -3.68
CA ALA A 31 -12.75 -23.53 -4.80
C ALA A 31 -13.82 -24.30 -5.59
N VAL A 32 -13.62 -25.59 -5.82
CA VAL A 32 -14.62 -26.46 -6.47
C VAL A 32 -15.84 -26.70 -5.58
N GLU A 33 -15.65 -26.85 -4.26
CA GLU A 33 -16.74 -27.07 -3.31
C GLU A 33 -17.60 -25.81 -3.09
N ALA A 34 -17.02 -24.61 -3.27
CA ALA A 34 -17.70 -23.33 -3.13
C ALA A 34 -18.94 -23.20 -4.02
N VAL A 35 -18.93 -23.78 -5.22
CA VAL A 35 -20.08 -23.69 -6.14
C VAL A 35 -21.36 -24.32 -5.59
N SER A 36 -21.24 -25.30 -4.70
CA SER A 36 -22.41 -25.93 -4.08
C SER A 36 -23.03 -25.05 -3.01
N GLN A 37 -22.26 -24.11 -2.44
CA GLN A 37 -22.77 -23.10 -1.52
C GLN A 37 -23.41 -21.94 -2.28
N ILE A 38 -22.73 -21.46 -3.34
CA ILE A 38 -23.17 -20.32 -4.15
C ILE A 38 -24.38 -20.67 -5.04
N GLY A 39 -24.42 -21.89 -5.58
CA GLY A 39 -25.40 -22.30 -6.59
C GLY A 39 -25.16 -21.66 -7.96
N GLY A 40 -26.08 -21.90 -8.90
CA GLY A 40 -26.00 -21.39 -10.28
C GLY A 40 -25.30 -22.33 -11.28
N ASP A 41 -25.19 -21.87 -12.53
CA ASP A 41 -24.59 -22.62 -13.65
C ASP A 41 -23.29 -21.97 -14.17
N SER A 42 -22.89 -20.84 -13.60
CA SER A 42 -21.66 -20.12 -13.92
C SER A 42 -21.19 -19.27 -12.73
N TRP A 43 -19.88 -19.05 -12.67
CA TRP A 43 -19.21 -18.36 -11.57
C TRP A 43 -18.13 -17.42 -12.12
N VAL A 44 -17.70 -16.48 -11.29
CA VAL A 44 -16.46 -15.72 -11.53
C VAL A 44 -15.42 -16.19 -10.52
N VAL A 45 -14.22 -16.50 -11.00
CA VAL A 45 -13.06 -16.83 -10.17
C VAL A 45 -12.05 -15.69 -10.25
N LYS A 46 -11.56 -15.25 -9.08
CA LYS A 46 -10.71 -14.06 -8.94
C LYS A 46 -9.52 -14.35 -8.03
N ALA A 47 -8.32 -14.21 -8.55
CA ALA A 47 -7.10 -14.20 -7.76
C ALA A 47 -7.15 -13.02 -6.76
N GLN A 48 -6.85 -13.30 -5.50
CA GLN A 48 -6.86 -12.30 -4.44
C GLN A 48 -5.44 -11.78 -4.22
N VAL A 49 -5.22 -10.51 -4.58
CA VAL A 49 -4.00 -9.73 -4.36
C VAL A 49 -4.37 -8.28 -4.04
N HIS A 50 -3.47 -7.52 -3.43
CA HIS A 50 -3.68 -6.11 -3.07
C HIS A 50 -3.47 -5.11 -4.23
N ALA A 51 -3.40 -5.60 -5.47
CA ALA A 51 -3.22 -4.81 -6.68
C ALA A 51 -4.44 -4.86 -7.61
N GLY A 52 -4.71 -3.74 -8.29
CA GLY A 52 -5.71 -3.64 -9.37
C GLY A 52 -5.21 -4.28 -10.68
N GLY A 53 -6.05 -4.27 -11.72
CA GLY A 53 -5.66 -4.77 -13.05
C GLY A 53 -5.64 -6.28 -13.22
N ARG A 54 -6.11 -7.03 -12.22
CA ARG A 54 -6.13 -8.51 -12.16
C ARG A 54 -6.75 -9.13 -13.41
N GLY A 55 -7.85 -8.56 -13.91
CA GLY A 55 -8.52 -9.06 -15.12
C GLY A 55 -7.64 -9.02 -16.38
N LYS A 56 -6.89 -7.93 -16.58
CA LYS A 56 -5.95 -7.81 -17.72
C LYS A 56 -4.80 -8.80 -17.63
N ALA A 57 -4.42 -9.20 -16.41
CA ALA A 57 -3.38 -10.19 -16.14
C ALA A 57 -3.89 -11.65 -16.11
N GLY A 58 -5.17 -11.88 -16.42
CA GLY A 58 -5.78 -13.22 -16.41
C GLY A 58 -6.15 -13.74 -15.01
N GLY A 59 -6.02 -12.91 -13.98
CA GLY A 59 -6.40 -13.20 -12.60
C GLY A 59 -7.90 -13.08 -12.31
N VAL A 60 -8.74 -12.86 -13.34
CA VAL A 60 -10.21 -12.88 -13.24
C VAL A 60 -10.77 -13.64 -14.44
N LYS A 61 -11.65 -14.62 -14.21
CA LYS A 61 -12.24 -15.43 -15.28
C LYS A 61 -13.68 -15.81 -14.98
N LEU A 62 -14.57 -15.71 -15.98
CA LEU A 62 -15.90 -16.33 -15.93
C LEU A 62 -15.77 -17.81 -16.32
N VAL A 63 -16.34 -18.68 -15.50
CA VAL A 63 -16.24 -20.14 -15.63
C VAL A 63 -17.62 -20.80 -15.55
N LYS A 64 -17.78 -21.94 -16.23
CA LYS A 64 -19.06 -22.65 -16.36
C LYS A 64 -19.03 -24.09 -15.84
N SER A 65 -17.89 -24.54 -15.34
CA SER A 65 -17.72 -25.91 -14.84
C SER A 65 -16.81 -25.96 -13.62
N LYS A 66 -16.96 -27.02 -12.83
CA LYS A 66 -16.06 -27.31 -11.69
C LYS A 66 -14.63 -27.54 -12.15
N GLU A 67 -14.46 -28.11 -13.34
CA GLU A 67 -13.17 -28.36 -13.98
C GLU A 67 -12.44 -27.04 -14.26
N GLU A 68 -13.10 -26.06 -14.86
CA GLU A 68 -12.52 -24.73 -15.13
C GLU A 68 -12.12 -23.99 -13.84
N ILE A 69 -12.90 -24.15 -12.76
CA ILE A 69 -12.58 -23.59 -11.43
C ILE A 69 -11.32 -24.23 -10.86
N ARG A 70 -11.24 -25.57 -10.94
CA ARG A 70 -10.07 -26.33 -10.48
C ARG A 70 -8.81 -25.90 -11.23
N GLU A 71 -8.87 -25.84 -12.55
CA GLU A 71 -7.75 -25.43 -13.40
C GLU A 71 -7.28 -24.01 -13.06
N PHE A 72 -8.21 -23.07 -12.88
CA PHE A 72 -7.88 -21.70 -12.50
C PHE A 72 -7.20 -21.63 -11.12
N ALA A 73 -7.73 -22.36 -10.13
CA ALA A 73 -7.18 -22.38 -8.79
C ALA A 73 -5.80 -23.06 -8.72
N GLU A 74 -5.62 -24.20 -9.39
CA GLU A 74 -4.32 -24.89 -9.49
C GLU A 74 -3.27 -24.05 -10.23
N TYR A 75 -3.70 -23.25 -11.21
CA TYR A 75 -2.82 -22.36 -11.92
C TYR A 75 -2.36 -21.19 -11.04
N TRP A 76 -3.27 -20.52 -10.35
CA TRP A 76 -2.94 -19.27 -9.65
C TRP A 76 -2.43 -19.46 -8.22
N LEU A 77 -2.97 -20.41 -7.44
CA LEU A 77 -2.56 -20.58 -6.04
C LEU A 77 -1.06 -20.89 -5.93
N GLY A 78 -0.37 -20.10 -5.11
CA GLY A 78 1.08 -20.21 -4.90
C GLY A 78 1.94 -19.58 -6.01
N ARG A 79 1.33 -18.97 -7.04
CA ARG A 79 2.05 -18.15 -8.04
C ARG A 79 1.90 -16.67 -7.73
N ASN A 80 2.80 -15.88 -8.31
CA ASN A 80 2.67 -14.42 -8.27
C ASN A 80 1.86 -13.92 -9.46
N LEU A 81 0.96 -12.98 -9.19
CA LEU A 81 0.22 -12.24 -10.20
C LEU A 81 0.89 -10.88 -10.40
N VAL A 82 1.46 -10.69 -11.58
CA VAL A 82 2.00 -9.39 -12.01
C VAL A 82 0.88 -8.60 -12.68
N THR A 83 0.67 -7.36 -12.23
CA THR A 83 -0.26 -6.41 -12.86
C THR A 83 0.48 -5.11 -13.15
N TYR A 84 -0.18 -4.16 -13.81
CA TYR A 84 0.41 -2.83 -14.02
C TYR A 84 0.58 -2.02 -12.72
N GLN A 85 0.01 -2.49 -11.60
CA GLN A 85 0.13 -1.87 -10.28
C GLN A 85 1.09 -2.63 -9.33
N THR A 86 1.70 -3.73 -9.78
CA THR A 86 2.73 -4.45 -9.00
C THR A 86 4.12 -4.10 -9.52
N ASP A 87 5.15 -4.49 -8.77
CA ASP A 87 6.50 -4.58 -9.30
C ASP A 87 6.62 -5.75 -10.31
N GLU A 88 7.85 -5.99 -10.80
CA GLU A 88 8.15 -7.08 -11.72
C GLU A 88 7.96 -8.48 -11.11
N ASN A 89 7.98 -8.59 -9.78
CA ASN A 89 7.80 -9.86 -9.07
C ASN A 89 6.33 -10.20 -8.87
N GLY A 90 5.44 -9.21 -8.90
CA GLY A 90 4.02 -9.40 -8.67
C GLY A 90 3.70 -9.68 -7.20
N GLN A 91 2.43 -9.97 -6.93
CA GLN A 91 1.98 -10.33 -5.57
C GLN A 91 1.56 -11.80 -5.49
N PRO A 92 1.87 -12.50 -4.38
CA PRO A 92 1.54 -13.91 -4.24
C PRO A 92 0.03 -14.11 -4.13
N VAL A 93 -0.50 -15.06 -4.91
CA VAL A 93 -1.90 -15.45 -4.83
C VAL A 93 -2.05 -16.59 -3.82
N SER A 94 -2.52 -16.24 -2.62
CA SER A 94 -2.77 -17.20 -1.54
C SER A 94 -4.22 -17.69 -1.49
N LYS A 95 -5.15 -16.93 -2.09
CA LYS A 95 -6.59 -17.23 -2.09
C LYS A 95 -7.21 -16.97 -3.46
N ILE A 96 -8.24 -17.75 -3.77
CA ILE A 96 -9.15 -17.53 -4.91
C ILE A 96 -10.54 -17.20 -4.38
N LEU A 97 -11.11 -16.09 -4.81
CA LEU A 97 -12.52 -15.79 -4.58
C LEU A 97 -13.34 -16.43 -5.69
N VAL A 98 -14.28 -17.29 -5.33
CA VAL A 98 -15.33 -17.82 -6.22
C VAL A 98 -16.62 -17.09 -5.89
N GLU A 99 -17.27 -16.48 -6.87
CA GLU A 99 -18.48 -15.68 -6.64
C GLU A 99 -19.56 -15.92 -7.71
N ALA A 100 -20.80 -15.61 -7.36
CA ALA A 100 -21.92 -15.63 -8.30
C ALA A 100 -21.73 -14.60 -9.43
N VAL A 101 -22.09 -14.99 -10.66
CA VAL A 101 -22.10 -14.09 -11.82
C VAL A 101 -23.20 -13.03 -11.64
N SER A 102 -22.85 -11.77 -11.93
CA SER A 102 -23.82 -10.66 -12.00
C SER A 102 -24.18 -10.36 -13.45
N ASP A 103 -25.47 -10.16 -13.73
CA ASP A 103 -25.97 -9.75 -15.04
C ASP A 103 -25.77 -8.25 -15.26
N ILE A 104 -24.58 -7.84 -15.69
CA ILE A 104 -24.20 -6.44 -15.85
C ILE A 104 -24.92 -5.82 -17.06
N ASP A 105 -25.56 -4.66 -16.85
CA ASP A 105 -26.09 -3.78 -17.91
C ASP A 105 -25.18 -2.56 -18.10
N LYS A 106 -24.80 -1.90 -16.99
CA LYS A 106 -23.90 -0.74 -16.99
C LYS A 106 -22.92 -0.79 -15.83
N GLU A 107 -21.76 -0.19 -16.03
CA GLU A 107 -20.72 -0.06 -15.03
C GLU A 107 -20.55 1.42 -14.66
N LEU A 108 -20.51 1.70 -13.36
CA LEU A 108 -20.25 3.03 -12.80
C LEU A 108 -19.01 2.96 -11.90
N TYR A 109 -18.48 4.12 -11.57
CA TYR A 109 -17.45 4.28 -10.54
C TYR A 109 -18.05 4.94 -9.29
N LEU A 110 -17.67 4.44 -8.11
CA LEU A 110 -17.90 5.11 -6.83
C LEU A 110 -16.70 4.90 -5.91
N GLY A 111 -16.13 5.98 -5.39
CA GLY A 111 -15.05 5.90 -4.40
C GLY A 111 -15.05 7.09 -3.45
N ALA A 112 -14.28 7.00 -2.39
CA ALA A 112 -14.06 8.10 -1.46
C ALA A 112 -12.64 8.11 -0.91
N VAL A 113 -12.14 9.31 -0.62
CA VAL A 113 -10.83 9.56 0.00
C VAL A 113 -10.94 10.69 1.01
N VAL A 114 -9.93 10.82 1.88
CA VAL A 114 -9.71 12.06 2.63
C VAL A 114 -8.98 13.05 1.71
N ASP A 115 -9.71 14.03 1.17
CA ASP A 115 -9.13 15.08 0.34
C ASP A 115 -8.37 16.08 1.21
N ARG A 116 -7.06 16.19 0.97
CA ARG A 116 -6.18 17.06 1.77
C ARG A 116 -6.40 18.54 1.52
N GLY A 117 -6.92 18.93 0.34
CA GLY A 117 -7.17 20.33 -0.01
C GLY A 117 -8.34 20.92 0.76
N SER A 118 -9.50 20.27 0.68
CA SER A 118 -10.71 20.62 1.44
C SER A 118 -10.64 20.19 2.91
N ARG A 119 -9.80 19.18 3.22
CA ARG A 119 -9.72 18.52 4.53
C ARG A 119 -11.06 17.88 4.89
N ARG A 120 -11.64 17.17 3.92
CA ARG A 120 -12.94 16.51 4.03
C ARG A 120 -12.84 15.09 3.49
N ILE A 121 -13.76 14.22 3.93
CA ILE A 121 -14.05 13.00 3.17
C ILE A 121 -14.77 13.45 1.91
N VAL A 122 -14.25 13.06 0.75
CA VAL A 122 -14.83 13.41 -0.55
C VAL A 122 -15.16 12.14 -1.30
N PHE A 123 -16.44 12.00 -1.64
CA PHE A 123 -16.92 10.97 -2.54
C PHE A 123 -16.78 11.43 -3.98
N MET A 124 -16.42 10.50 -4.85
CA MET A 124 -16.31 10.65 -6.29
C MET A 124 -17.18 9.60 -6.97
N ALA A 125 -17.96 10.02 -7.97
CA ALA A 125 -18.77 9.12 -8.78
C ALA A 125 -18.65 9.46 -10.26
N SER A 126 -18.71 8.46 -11.13
CA SER A 126 -18.63 8.65 -12.58
C SER A 126 -19.43 7.60 -13.34
N THR A 127 -19.87 7.95 -14.55
CA THR A 127 -20.43 7.01 -15.52
C THR A 127 -19.37 6.12 -16.15
N GLU A 128 -18.09 6.48 -16.01
CA GLU A 128 -16.95 5.71 -16.54
C GLU A 128 -16.53 4.64 -15.52
N GLY A 129 -17.36 3.62 -15.33
CA GLY A 129 -16.98 2.42 -14.55
C GLY A 129 -16.11 1.47 -15.35
N GLY A 130 -15.39 0.57 -14.65
CA GLY A 130 -14.57 -0.47 -15.27
C GLY A 130 -13.23 0.03 -15.85
N VAL A 131 -12.93 1.32 -15.73
CA VAL A 131 -11.69 1.96 -16.18
C VAL A 131 -10.91 2.57 -15.01
N GLU A 132 -9.63 2.85 -15.23
CA GLU A 132 -8.77 3.55 -14.26
C GLU A 132 -9.28 4.99 -14.07
N ILE A 133 -9.71 5.34 -12.86
CA ILE A 133 -10.32 6.65 -12.59
C ILE A 133 -9.33 7.81 -12.77
N GLU A 134 -8.03 7.54 -12.62
CA GLU A 134 -6.96 8.50 -12.85
C GLU A 134 -6.93 8.97 -14.31
N LYS A 135 -7.18 8.06 -15.27
CA LYS A 135 -7.28 8.42 -16.69
C LYS A 135 -8.50 9.29 -16.96
N VAL A 136 -9.64 8.97 -16.33
CA VAL A 136 -10.86 9.80 -16.43
C VAL A 136 -10.58 11.19 -15.85
N ALA A 137 -9.86 11.28 -14.74
CA ALA A 137 -9.51 12.55 -14.09
C ALA A 137 -8.58 13.42 -14.95
N GLU A 138 -7.70 12.81 -15.74
CA GLU A 138 -6.79 13.52 -16.64
C GLU A 138 -7.49 13.92 -17.96
N GLU A 139 -8.22 12.99 -18.58
CA GLU A 139 -8.75 13.16 -19.94
C GLU A 139 -10.16 13.80 -19.96
N THR A 140 -11.02 13.46 -18.99
CA THR A 140 -12.43 13.91 -18.92
C THR A 140 -12.85 14.27 -17.49
N PRO A 141 -12.16 15.21 -16.83
CA PRO A 141 -12.38 15.56 -15.42
C PRO A 141 -13.83 15.96 -15.10
N GLU A 142 -14.57 16.49 -16.06
CA GLU A 142 -15.97 16.87 -15.94
C GLU A 142 -16.91 15.68 -15.68
N LYS A 143 -16.49 14.45 -16.01
CA LYS A 143 -17.23 13.22 -15.72
C LYS A 143 -17.06 12.75 -14.28
N ILE A 144 -16.21 13.38 -13.48
CA ILE A 144 -16.01 13.06 -12.07
C ILE A 144 -16.86 14.00 -11.22
N LEU A 145 -17.96 13.44 -10.72
CA LEU A 145 -18.86 14.12 -9.81
C LEU A 145 -18.34 13.99 -8.39
N LYS A 146 -18.44 15.04 -7.59
CA LYS A 146 -17.92 15.06 -6.21
C LYS A 146 -19.01 15.43 -5.20
N ALA A 147 -18.91 14.84 -4.01
CA ALA A 147 -19.68 15.23 -2.83
C ALA A 147 -18.74 15.30 -1.62
N GLU A 148 -18.62 16.48 -1.03
CA GLU A 148 -17.84 16.69 0.19
C GLU A 148 -18.70 16.42 1.44
N ILE A 149 -18.18 15.65 2.38
CA ILE A 149 -18.89 15.30 3.60
C ILE A 149 -18.56 16.32 4.69
N ASP A 150 -19.57 17.00 5.21
CA ASP A 150 -19.41 17.87 6.36
C ASP A 150 -19.24 17.01 7.63
N PRO A 151 -18.21 17.24 8.46
CA PRO A 151 -17.91 16.39 9.60
C PRO A 151 -18.93 16.51 10.75
N LEU A 152 -19.75 17.56 10.80
CA LEU A 152 -20.76 17.74 11.85
C LEU A 152 -22.03 16.96 11.52
N VAL A 153 -22.49 17.01 10.27
CA VAL A 153 -23.75 16.36 9.86
C VAL A 153 -23.55 15.01 9.19
N GLY A 154 -22.32 14.66 8.79
CA GLY A 154 -22.01 13.44 8.08
C GLY A 154 -22.62 13.39 6.67
N ALA A 155 -22.54 12.23 6.03
CA ALA A 155 -23.08 12.04 4.69
C ALA A 155 -24.61 12.05 4.69
N GLN A 156 -25.19 12.96 3.90
CA GLN A 156 -26.64 13.15 3.87
C GLN A 156 -27.27 12.50 2.63
N PRO A 157 -28.48 11.91 2.74
CA PRO A 157 -29.16 11.28 1.61
C PRO A 157 -29.37 12.19 0.39
N TYR A 158 -29.46 13.52 0.58
CA TYR A 158 -29.63 14.44 -0.54
C TYR A 158 -28.38 14.48 -1.44
N GLN A 159 -27.18 14.34 -0.87
CA GLN A 159 -25.92 14.33 -1.64
C GLN A 159 -25.86 13.09 -2.53
N GLY A 160 -26.23 11.93 -1.97
CA GLY A 160 -26.34 10.69 -2.74
C GLY A 160 -27.36 10.79 -3.88
N ARG A 161 -28.53 11.43 -3.64
CA ARG A 161 -29.52 11.69 -4.70
C ARG A 161 -29.00 12.64 -5.77
N GLU A 162 -28.28 13.69 -5.38
CA GLU A 162 -27.70 14.65 -6.32
C GLU A 162 -26.69 13.98 -7.26
N LEU A 163 -25.80 13.14 -6.72
CA LEU A 163 -24.89 12.33 -7.51
C LEU A 163 -25.67 11.38 -8.43
N ALA A 164 -26.66 10.66 -7.92
CA ALA A 164 -27.49 9.75 -8.71
C ALA A 164 -28.18 10.44 -9.89
N PHE A 165 -28.75 11.65 -9.71
CA PHE A 165 -29.34 12.41 -10.81
C PHE A 165 -28.31 12.82 -11.84
N LYS A 166 -27.12 13.26 -11.42
CA LYS A 166 -26.03 13.65 -12.33
C LYS A 166 -25.44 12.45 -13.09
N LEU A 167 -25.50 11.24 -12.51
CA LEU A 167 -25.15 9.98 -13.18
C LEU A 167 -26.24 9.49 -14.16
N GLY A 168 -27.40 10.13 -14.19
CA GLY A 168 -28.54 9.70 -15.01
C GLY A 168 -29.24 8.44 -14.49
N LEU A 169 -29.22 8.19 -13.17
CA LEU A 169 -29.96 7.10 -12.55
C LEU A 169 -31.45 7.45 -12.44
N GLU A 170 -32.30 6.44 -12.58
CA GLU A 170 -33.76 6.62 -12.63
C GLU A 170 -34.51 5.69 -11.65
N GLY A 171 -35.73 6.09 -11.26
CA GLY A 171 -36.64 5.27 -10.47
C GLY A 171 -36.02 4.73 -9.17
N LYS A 172 -36.02 3.40 -8.99
CA LYS A 172 -35.49 2.74 -7.79
C LYS A 172 -33.98 2.92 -7.60
N GLN A 173 -33.23 3.17 -8.68
CA GLN A 173 -31.77 3.29 -8.64
C GLN A 173 -31.32 4.50 -7.84
N ILE A 174 -32.08 5.61 -7.89
CA ILE A 174 -31.78 6.82 -7.12
C ILE A 174 -31.81 6.53 -5.62
N GLY A 175 -32.83 5.79 -5.17
CA GLY A 175 -32.96 5.39 -3.76
C GLY A 175 -31.87 4.40 -3.33
N GLN A 176 -31.54 3.44 -4.19
CA GLN A 176 -30.45 2.48 -3.96
C GLN A 176 -29.09 3.17 -3.86
N PHE A 177 -28.77 4.07 -4.81
CA PHE A 177 -27.51 4.80 -4.81
C PHE A 177 -27.37 5.68 -3.58
N ALA A 178 -28.42 6.43 -3.21
CA ALA A 178 -28.39 7.26 -2.00
C ALA A 178 -28.15 6.42 -0.74
N LYS A 179 -28.73 5.22 -0.65
CA LYS A 179 -28.48 4.28 0.46
C LYS A 179 -27.05 3.74 0.44
N ILE A 180 -26.54 3.35 -0.72
CA ILE A 180 -25.14 2.90 -0.90
C ILE A 180 -24.18 4.00 -0.45
N PHE A 181 -24.37 5.23 -0.92
CA PHE A 181 -23.56 6.39 -0.56
C PHE A 181 -23.51 6.62 0.96
N VAL A 182 -24.66 6.69 1.63
CA VAL A 182 -24.71 6.93 3.09
C VAL A 182 -24.08 5.76 3.86
N ASN A 183 -24.36 4.51 3.47
CA ASN A 183 -23.80 3.34 4.14
C ASN A 183 -22.29 3.22 3.93
N LEU A 184 -21.80 3.57 2.74
CA LEU A 184 -20.38 3.56 2.43
C LEU A 184 -19.64 4.68 3.18
N ALA A 185 -20.26 5.86 3.35
CA ALA A 185 -19.70 6.93 4.17
C ALA A 185 -19.63 6.54 5.65
N ARG A 186 -20.69 5.89 6.17
CA ARG A 186 -20.70 5.33 7.52
C ARG A 186 -19.59 4.29 7.71
N LEU A 187 -19.42 3.40 6.74
CA LEU A 187 -18.31 2.42 6.72
C LEU A 187 -16.96 3.13 6.73
N PHE A 188 -16.78 4.15 5.88
CA PHE A 188 -15.54 4.91 5.78
C PHE A 188 -15.12 5.51 7.13
N GLU A 189 -16.06 6.11 7.84
CA GLU A 189 -15.83 6.74 9.14
C GLU A 189 -15.66 5.70 10.27
N GLU A 190 -16.60 4.76 10.42
CA GLU A 190 -16.58 3.76 11.51
C GLU A 190 -15.37 2.81 11.42
N CYS A 191 -14.83 2.58 10.22
CA CYS A 191 -13.67 1.71 9.99
C CYS A 191 -12.34 2.45 9.80
N ASP A 192 -12.30 3.78 10.00
CA ASP A 192 -11.09 4.60 9.81
C ASP A 192 -10.41 4.37 8.45
N LEU A 193 -11.21 4.44 7.38
CA LEU A 193 -10.68 4.25 6.03
C LEU A 193 -9.89 5.47 5.57
N ALA A 194 -8.82 5.21 4.83
CA ALA A 194 -8.09 6.20 4.05
C ALA A 194 -8.63 6.31 2.61
N LEU A 195 -9.12 5.18 2.07
CA LEU A 195 -9.63 5.03 0.72
C LEU A 195 -10.70 3.95 0.68
N VAL A 196 -11.76 4.17 -0.09
CA VAL A 196 -12.63 3.10 -0.57
C VAL A 196 -12.95 3.31 -2.04
N GLU A 197 -12.98 2.22 -2.80
CA GLU A 197 -13.30 2.24 -4.22
C GLU A 197 -14.14 1.01 -4.57
N ILE A 198 -15.21 1.25 -5.32
CA ILE A 198 -16.11 0.28 -5.93
C ILE A 198 -16.02 0.51 -7.43
N ASN A 199 -15.20 -0.31 -8.09
CA ASN A 199 -14.96 -0.19 -9.52
C ASN A 199 -14.94 -1.58 -10.19
N PRO A 200 -16.06 -2.04 -10.78
CA PRO A 200 -17.28 -1.28 -11.02
C PRO A 200 -18.34 -1.38 -9.91
N LEU A 201 -19.10 -0.29 -9.73
CA LEU A 201 -20.45 -0.31 -9.18
C LEU A 201 -21.40 -0.57 -10.35
N VAL A 202 -22.02 -1.74 -10.42
CA VAL A 202 -22.80 -2.14 -11.59
C VAL A 202 -24.28 -1.87 -11.43
N ILE A 203 -24.95 -1.58 -12.54
CA ILE A 203 -26.40 -1.70 -12.69
C ILE A 203 -26.66 -3.06 -13.33
N THR A 204 -27.47 -3.89 -12.69
CA THR A 204 -27.85 -5.18 -13.26
C THR A 204 -28.92 -5.01 -14.34
N LYS A 205 -29.13 -6.03 -15.18
CA LYS A 205 -30.24 -6.05 -16.15
C LYS A 205 -31.62 -5.92 -15.50
N GLN A 206 -31.75 -6.25 -14.21
CA GLN A 206 -32.96 -6.06 -13.41
C GLN A 206 -33.09 -4.62 -12.86
N GLY A 207 -32.12 -3.77 -13.16
CA GLY A 207 -32.06 -2.36 -12.80
C GLY A 207 -31.62 -2.10 -11.36
N ASP A 208 -30.95 -3.05 -10.71
CA ASP A 208 -30.48 -2.93 -9.32
C ASP A 208 -29.00 -2.56 -9.28
N LEU A 209 -28.61 -1.71 -8.32
CA LEU A 209 -27.20 -1.40 -8.07
C LEU A 209 -26.50 -2.49 -7.26
N HIS A 210 -25.28 -2.82 -7.65
CA HIS A 210 -24.50 -3.90 -7.04
C HIS A 210 -22.99 -3.59 -7.02
N CYS A 211 -22.35 -3.79 -5.88
CA CYS A 211 -20.92 -3.54 -5.68
C CYS A 211 -20.12 -4.77 -6.15
N LEU A 212 -19.65 -4.74 -7.41
CA LEU A 212 -19.03 -5.91 -8.04
C LEU A 212 -17.57 -6.11 -7.63
N ASP A 213 -16.86 -5.04 -7.31
CA ASP A 213 -15.50 -5.09 -6.78
C ASP A 213 -15.39 -4.24 -5.51
N SER A 214 -14.33 -4.47 -4.73
CA SER A 214 -14.04 -3.76 -3.50
C SER A 214 -12.54 -3.55 -3.35
N LYS A 215 -12.13 -2.29 -3.24
CA LYS A 215 -10.79 -1.89 -2.83
C LYS A 215 -10.90 -0.99 -1.61
N VAL A 216 -10.32 -1.44 -0.50
CA VAL A 216 -10.40 -0.76 0.80
C VAL A 216 -9.00 -0.55 1.34
N GLY A 217 -8.67 0.72 1.60
CA GLY A 217 -7.47 1.14 2.30
C GLY A 217 -7.83 1.71 3.66
N VAL A 218 -7.25 1.15 4.72
CA VAL A 218 -7.45 1.53 6.11
C VAL A 218 -6.28 2.39 6.57
N ASP A 219 -6.54 3.44 7.34
CA ASP A 219 -5.48 4.21 8.00
C ASP A 219 -4.75 3.33 9.01
N SER A 220 -3.48 3.00 8.72
CA SER A 220 -2.65 2.17 9.59
C SER A 220 -2.51 2.77 10.99
N ASN A 221 -2.58 4.10 11.14
CA ASN A 221 -2.49 4.78 12.44
C ASN A 221 -3.71 4.54 13.32
N ALA A 222 -4.84 4.07 12.76
CA ALA A 222 -6.06 3.78 13.50
C ALA A 222 -6.19 2.30 13.89
N LEU A 223 -5.27 1.43 13.48
CA LEU A 223 -5.37 -0.02 13.73
C LEU A 223 -5.45 -0.39 15.21
N TYR A 224 -4.90 0.44 16.10
CA TYR A 224 -5.00 0.24 17.56
C TYR A 224 -6.46 0.18 18.07
N ARG A 225 -7.38 0.87 17.39
CA ARG A 225 -8.83 0.86 17.69
C ARG A 225 -9.65 0.00 16.73
N GLN A 226 -9.05 -0.48 15.64
CA GLN A 226 -9.68 -1.31 14.62
C GLN A 226 -9.25 -2.79 14.68
N LYS A 227 -9.33 -3.41 15.87
CA LYS A 227 -8.80 -4.76 16.13
C LYS A 227 -9.24 -5.84 15.12
N LYS A 228 -10.54 -5.88 14.80
CA LYS A 228 -11.10 -6.86 13.84
C LYS A 228 -10.59 -6.67 12.41
N ILE A 229 -10.23 -5.44 12.04
CA ILE A 229 -9.68 -5.12 10.73
C ILE A 229 -8.18 -5.42 10.73
N HIS A 230 -7.48 -5.15 11.83
CA HIS A 230 -6.07 -5.52 11.98
C HIS A 230 -5.84 -7.03 11.84
N GLU A 231 -6.75 -7.87 12.34
CA GLU A 231 -6.72 -9.33 12.12
C GLU A 231 -6.84 -9.75 10.65
N MET A 232 -7.29 -8.87 9.76
CA MET A 232 -7.39 -9.12 8.32
C MET A 232 -6.08 -8.84 7.57
N HIS A 233 -5.04 -8.31 8.24
CA HIS A 233 -3.76 -7.98 7.64
C HIS A 233 -3.11 -9.21 6.98
N ASP A 234 -2.72 -9.05 5.72
CA ASP A 234 -1.96 -10.06 4.99
C ASP A 234 -0.55 -9.53 4.68
N PRO A 235 0.46 -9.85 5.51
CA PRO A 235 1.83 -9.40 5.30
C PRO A 235 2.49 -10.01 4.07
N SER A 236 1.91 -11.06 3.45
CA SER A 236 2.47 -11.65 2.22
C SER A 236 2.34 -10.73 1.01
N GLN A 237 1.49 -9.71 1.09
CA GLN A 237 1.23 -8.74 0.02
C GLN A 237 2.16 -7.52 0.08
N GLU A 238 2.99 -7.43 1.12
CA GLU A 238 3.94 -6.35 1.38
C GLU A 238 5.37 -6.82 1.09
N ASP A 239 6.30 -5.89 0.87
CA ASP A 239 7.72 -6.25 0.77
C ASP A 239 8.18 -6.82 2.13
N PRO A 240 8.79 -8.02 2.18
CA PRO A 240 9.20 -8.65 3.44
C PRO A 240 10.17 -7.78 4.25
N ARG A 241 10.95 -6.91 3.58
CA ARG A 241 11.86 -5.97 4.24
C ARG A 241 11.10 -4.83 4.92
N GLU A 242 10.01 -4.36 4.32
CA GLU A 242 9.12 -3.36 4.93
C GLU A 242 8.41 -3.94 6.15
N ALA A 243 7.89 -5.17 6.03
CA ALA A 243 7.27 -5.88 7.15
C ALA A 243 8.26 -6.15 8.30
N GLU A 244 9.51 -6.51 8.00
CA GLU A 244 10.55 -6.69 9.01
C GLU A 244 10.94 -5.36 9.67
N ALA A 245 11.07 -4.28 8.89
CA ALA A 245 11.34 -2.94 9.39
C ALA A 245 10.27 -2.47 10.39
N ALA A 246 8.99 -2.72 10.09
CA ALA A 246 7.88 -2.33 10.94
C ALA A 246 7.95 -2.95 12.35
N LYS A 247 8.47 -4.17 12.51
CA LYS A 247 8.66 -4.83 13.82
C LYS A 247 9.63 -4.08 14.75
N TRP A 248 10.51 -3.27 14.16
CA TRP A 248 11.52 -2.47 14.86
C TRP A 248 11.19 -0.97 14.87
N GLU A 249 9.93 -0.64 14.54
CA GLU A 249 9.45 0.74 14.40
C GLU A 249 10.28 1.53 13.36
N LEU A 250 10.82 0.86 12.35
CA LEU A 250 11.55 1.48 11.25
C LEU A 250 10.59 1.69 10.08
N ASN A 251 10.63 2.88 9.46
CA ASN A 251 9.91 3.10 8.21
C ASN A 251 10.89 2.83 7.06
N TYR A 252 10.67 1.75 6.33
CA TYR A 252 11.50 1.35 5.19
C TYR A 252 10.67 1.36 3.92
N VAL A 253 11.28 1.74 2.80
CA VAL A 253 10.72 1.53 1.45
C VAL A 253 11.88 1.14 0.54
N ALA A 254 11.73 0.06 -0.22
CA ALA A 254 12.74 -0.36 -1.17
C ALA A 254 12.71 0.50 -2.45
N LEU A 255 13.89 0.75 -3.04
CA LEU A 255 14.05 1.40 -4.33
C LEU A 255 15.04 0.62 -5.20
N GLU A 256 15.03 0.90 -6.50
CA GLU A 256 16.05 0.39 -7.42
C GLU A 256 17.30 1.28 -7.36
N GLY A 257 18.31 0.83 -6.61
CA GLY A 257 19.57 1.56 -6.49
C GLY A 257 20.69 0.73 -5.88
N ASN A 258 21.79 1.39 -5.56
CA ASN A 258 22.98 0.75 -5.01
C ASN A 258 23.58 1.46 -3.78
N ILE A 259 22.95 2.55 -3.32
CA ILE A 259 23.39 3.28 -2.13
C ILE A 259 22.31 3.16 -1.06
N GLY A 260 22.59 2.38 -0.02
CA GLY A 260 21.71 2.24 1.12
C GLY A 260 21.66 3.53 1.94
N CYS A 261 20.49 3.90 2.45
CA CYS A 261 20.30 5.10 3.26
C CYS A 261 19.79 4.73 4.66
N MET A 262 20.36 5.31 5.72
CA MET A 262 19.87 5.22 7.08
C MET A 262 19.83 6.61 7.70
N VAL A 263 18.64 7.13 7.99
CA VAL A 263 18.45 8.53 8.37
C VAL A 263 17.45 8.65 9.51
N ASN A 264 17.56 9.67 10.36
CA ASN A 264 16.53 9.99 11.34
C ASN A 264 15.65 11.17 10.87
N GLY A 265 14.34 10.92 10.78
CA GLY A 265 13.31 11.84 10.32
C GLY A 265 13.02 11.71 8.83
N ALA A 266 11.76 11.44 8.49
CA ALA A 266 11.30 11.24 7.12
C ALA A 266 11.68 12.35 6.13
N GLY A 267 11.59 13.63 6.53
CA GLY A 267 11.99 14.75 5.68
C GLY A 267 13.48 14.76 5.34
N LEU A 268 14.34 14.45 6.32
CA LEU A 268 15.78 14.33 6.10
C LEU A 268 16.11 13.08 5.28
N ALA A 269 15.39 11.98 5.48
CA ALA A 269 15.56 10.75 4.72
C ALA A 269 15.31 10.98 3.22
N MET A 270 14.18 11.63 2.87
CA MET A 270 13.88 12.04 1.49
C MET A 270 14.95 12.99 0.94
N GLY A 271 15.32 14.04 1.69
CA GLY A 271 16.37 14.97 1.25
C GLY A 271 17.74 14.31 1.07
N THR A 272 18.04 13.26 1.82
CA THR A 272 19.28 12.47 1.69
C THR A 272 19.26 11.64 0.40
N MET A 273 18.14 11.01 0.07
CA MET A 273 17.98 10.30 -1.20
C MET A 273 18.11 11.26 -2.39
N ASP A 274 17.47 12.43 -2.29
CA ASP A 274 17.52 13.45 -3.34
C ASP A 274 18.94 13.94 -3.59
N ILE A 275 19.72 14.24 -2.53
CA ILE A 275 21.09 14.73 -2.71
C ILE A 275 22.05 13.63 -3.20
N ILE A 276 21.82 12.36 -2.86
CA ILE A 276 22.53 11.24 -3.49
C ILE A 276 22.26 11.23 -4.99
N LYS A 277 20.99 11.33 -5.40
CA LYS A 277 20.59 11.36 -6.81
C LYS A 277 21.16 12.56 -7.55
N LEU A 278 21.11 13.76 -6.95
CA LEU A 278 21.72 14.99 -7.48
C LEU A 278 23.24 14.88 -7.63
N SER A 279 23.89 14.08 -6.78
CA SER A 279 25.33 13.81 -6.84
C SER A 279 25.70 12.67 -7.80
N GLY A 280 24.73 12.14 -8.57
CA GLY A 280 24.95 11.09 -9.57
C GLY A 280 24.78 9.65 -9.06
N GLY A 281 24.38 9.47 -7.80
CA GLY A 281 24.11 8.15 -7.21
C GLY A 281 22.70 7.62 -7.49
N GLN A 282 22.46 6.38 -7.04
CA GLN A 282 21.12 5.77 -7.02
C GLN A 282 20.79 5.30 -5.59
N PRO A 283 19.90 6.00 -4.86
CA PRO A 283 19.46 5.54 -3.55
C PRO A 283 18.72 4.19 -3.68
N ALA A 284 19.11 3.20 -2.89
CA ALA A 284 18.55 1.86 -2.90
C ALA A 284 17.34 1.69 -1.96
N ASN A 285 17.18 2.62 -1.01
CA ASN A 285 16.06 2.57 -0.08
C ASN A 285 15.78 3.94 0.55
N PHE A 286 14.56 4.10 1.05
CA PHE A 286 14.22 5.03 2.12
C PHE A 286 14.29 4.27 3.44
N LEU A 287 14.91 4.85 4.47
CA LEU A 287 14.82 4.31 5.83
C LEU A 287 14.89 5.44 6.86
N ASP A 288 13.80 5.57 7.64
CA ASP A 288 13.71 6.46 8.81
C ASP A 288 13.81 5.65 10.12
N VAL A 289 14.87 5.85 10.89
CA VAL A 289 15.09 5.25 12.22
C VAL A 289 14.35 5.99 13.35
N GLY A 290 13.64 7.07 13.05
CA GLY A 290 12.95 7.92 14.02
C GLY A 290 13.89 8.66 14.98
N GLY A 291 13.34 9.24 16.05
CA GLY A 291 14.10 10.09 16.97
C GLY A 291 15.11 9.37 17.88
N GLY A 292 15.06 8.05 17.98
CA GLY A 292 15.90 7.24 18.87
C GLY A 292 16.68 6.15 18.14
N ALA A 293 17.93 6.44 17.79
CA ALA A 293 18.84 5.49 17.14
C ALA A 293 19.60 4.64 18.17
N THR A 294 18.93 3.66 18.79
CA THR A 294 19.59 2.70 19.69
C THR A 294 20.46 1.72 18.91
N LYS A 295 21.41 1.05 19.57
CA LYS A 295 22.31 0.09 18.93
C LYS A 295 21.53 -1.02 18.20
N GLU A 296 20.47 -1.54 18.83
CA GLU A 296 19.65 -2.63 18.31
C GLU A 296 18.93 -2.18 17.03
N ARG A 297 18.27 -1.01 17.05
CA ARG A 297 17.56 -0.48 15.88
C ARG A 297 18.51 -0.17 14.72
N VAL A 298 19.69 0.37 15.00
CA VAL A 298 20.73 0.61 13.98
C VAL A 298 21.22 -0.72 13.39
N SER A 299 21.40 -1.75 14.22
CA SER A 299 21.84 -3.08 13.76
C SER A 299 20.81 -3.72 12.83
N GLU A 300 19.53 -3.66 13.19
CA GLU A 300 18.44 -4.17 12.36
C GLU A 300 18.27 -3.38 11.08
N ALA A 301 18.41 -2.05 11.14
CA ALA A 301 18.42 -1.22 9.94
C ALA A 301 19.55 -1.61 8.97
N PHE A 302 20.75 -1.92 9.46
CA PHE A 302 21.83 -2.46 8.61
C PHE A 302 21.47 -3.82 8.00
N LYS A 303 20.92 -4.76 8.78
CA LYS A 303 20.51 -6.08 8.27
C LYS A 303 19.47 -5.95 7.15
N ILE A 304 18.51 -5.05 7.30
CA ILE A 304 17.47 -4.78 6.30
C ILE A 304 18.07 -4.18 5.03
N ILE A 305 18.86 -3.10 5.16
CA ILE A 305 19.52 -2.46 4.00
C ILE A 305 20.39 -3.46 3.24
N LEU A 306 21.19 -4.24 3.95
CA LEU A 306 22.16 -5.16 3.35
C LEU A 306 21.55 -6.50 2.91
N SER A 307 20.27 -6.74 3.18
CA SER A 307 19.53 -7.85 2.58
C SER A 307 19.40 -7.67 1.06
N ASP A 308 19.47 -6.42 0.58
CA ASP A 308 19.57 -6.10 -0.83
C ASP A 308 21.02 -6.20 -1.34
N LYS A 309 21.27 -7.19 -2.20
CA LYS A 309 22.58 -7.49 -2.79
C LYS A 309 23.08 -6.40 -3.75
N ASN A 310 22.19 -5.50 -4.19
CA ASN A 310 22.55 -4.38 -5.05
C ASN A 310 23.27 -3.27 -4.29
N VAL A 311 23.12 -3.20 -2.96
CA VAL A 311 23.78 -2.17 -2.13
C VAL A 311 25.31 -2.36 -2.19
N LYS A 312 26.00 -1.28 -2.57
CA LYS A 312 27.48 -1.20 -2.68
C LYS A 312 28.12 -0.23 -1.70
N ALA A 313 27.34 0.69 -1.13
CA ALA A 313 27.75 1.55 -0.03
C ALA A 313 26.53 1.98 0.78
N VAL A 314 26.73 2.39 2.03
CA VAL A 314 25.65 2.90 2.90
C VAL A 314 25.97 4.32 3.33
N LEU A 315 25.00 5.24 3.21
CA LEU A 315 25.03 6.56 3.82
C LEU A 315 24.17 6.56 5.09
N VAL A 316 24.83 6.74 6.23
CA VAL A 316 24.18 7.05 7.50
C VAL A 316 24.21 8.55 7.70
N ASN A 317 23.04 9.20 7.72
CA ASN A 317 22.94 10.64 7.95
C ASN A 317 22.07 10.88 9.19
N ILE A 318 22.70 11.20 10.31
CA ILE A 318 21.98 11.40 11.57
C ILE A 318 22.18 12.83 12.09
N PHE A 319 21.07 13.53 12.30
CA PHE A 319 21.06 14.78 13.04
C PHE A 319 20.75 14.50 14.52
N GLY A 320 21.79 14.53 15.36
CA GLY A 320 21.71 14.37 16.80
C GLY A 320 21.04 15.56 17.47
N GLY A 321 19.73 15.46 17.69
CA GLY A 321 18.96 16.40 18.51
C GLY A 321 19.14 16.10 20.00
N ILE A 322 18.28 15.23 20.53
CA ILE A 322 18.26 14.87 21.96
C ILE A 322 19.38 13.87 22.29
N VAL A 323 19.65 12.92 21.39
CA VAL A 323 20.71 11.92 21.55
C VAL A 323 22.06 12.49 21.11
N ARG A 324 23.11 12.26 21.90
CA ARG A 324 24.46 12.73 21.58
C ARG A 324 25.08 11.91 20.47
N CYS A 325 25.76 12.57 19.53
CA CYS A 325 26.40 11.94 18.38
C CYS A 325 27.51 10.95 18.75
N ASP A 326 28.19 11.13 19.89
CA ASP A 326 29.20 10.17 20.35
C ASP A 326 28.58 8.81 20.74
N MET A 327 27.40 8.81 21.37
CA MET A 327 26.66 7.57 21.65
C MET A 327 26.14 6.90 20.37
N ILE A 328 25.69 7.70 19.40
CA ILE A 328 25.25 7.22 18.09
C ILE A 328 26.42 6.58 17.34
N ALA A 329 27.59 7.22 17.37
CA ALA A 329 28.82 6.70 16.78
C ALA A 329 29.20 5.34 17.37
N GLU A 330 29.17 5.19 18.71
CA GLU A 330 29.39 3.91 19.39
C GLU A 330 28.37 2.84 18.95
N GLY A 331 27.09 3.22 18.81
CA GLY A 331 26.03 2.35 18.32
C GLY A 331 26.29 1.86 16.89
N ILE A 332 26.69 2.76 15.98
CA ILE A 332 27.04 2.43 14.59
C ILE A 332 28.25 1.49 14.55
N ILE A 333 29.32 1.77 15.30
CA ILE A 333 30.52 0.92 15.37
C ILE A 333 30.14 -0.48 15.87
N GLY A 334 29.31 -0.56 16.91
CA GLY A 334 28.81 -1.81 17.46
C GLY A 334 28.02 -2.61 16.42
N ALA A 335 27.10 -1.95 15.72
CA ALA A 335 26.27 -2.55 14.68
C ALA A 335 27.12 -3.05 13.49
N VAL A 336 28.07 -2.25 13.01
CA VAL A 336 28.96 -2.61 11.90
C VAL A 336 29.78 -3.87 12.22
N LYS A 337 30.29 -3.98 13.45
CA LYS A 337 31.04 -5.16 13.92
C LYS A 337 30.16 -6.39 14.08
N GLU A 338 28.95 -6.22 14.61
CA GLU A 338 28.02 -7.31 14.90
C GLU A 338 27.40 -7.89 13.62
N VAL A 339 26.99 -7.02 12.69
CA VAL A 339 26.39 -7.41 11.41
C VAL A 339 27.45 -7.88 10.41
N GLY A 340 28.70 -7.43 10.54
CA GLY A 340 29.78 -7.75 9.61
C GLY A 340 29.64 -6.98 8.30
N VAL A 341 29.50 -5.66 8.37
CA VAL A 341 29.29 -4.81 7.19
C VAL A 341 30.58 -4.71 6.37
N GLU A 342 30.57 -5.27 5.16
CA GLU A 342 31.74 -5.28 4.25
C GLU A 342 31.77 -4.07 3.30
N VAL A 343 30.60 -3.52 2.96
CA VAL A 343 30.49 -2.34 2.09
C VAL A 343 30.96 -1.07 2.81
N PRO A 344 31.51 -0.07 2.10
CA PRO A 344 31.87 1.20 2.71
C PRO A 344 30.67 1.88 3.35
N VAL A 345 30.86 2.42 4.55
CA VAL A 345 29.85 3.20 5.26
C VAL A 345 30.30 4.64 5.36
N VAL A 346 29.55 5.55 4.74
CA VAL A 346 29.72 6.99 4.92
C VAL A 346 28.78 7.44 6.02
N VAL A 347 29.31 8.13 7.02
CA VAL A 347 28.55 8.58 8.18
C VAL A 347 28.66 10.08 8.31
N ARG A 348 27.52 10.75 8.39
CA ARG A 348 27.40 12.18 8.67
C ARG A 348 26.65 12.35 9.98
N LEU A 349 27.31 12.94 10.98
CA LEU A 349 26.72 13.28 12.27
C LEU A 349 26.69 14.79 12.45
N GLU A 350 25.57 15.32 12.95
CA GLU A 350 25.42 16.73 13.32
C GLU A 350 24.74 16.92 14.67
N GLY A 351 24.89 18.10 15.24
CA GLY A 351 24.21 18.48 16.47
C GLY A 351 25.04 18.15 17.70
N ASN A 352 24.40 17.61 18.73
CA ASN A 352 25.02 17.50 20.06
C ASN A 352 26.24 16.55 20.04
N ASN A 353 27.42 17.04 20.44
CA ASN A 353 28.69 16.31 20.41
C ASN A 353 29.09 15.76 19.02
N ALA A 354 28.67 16.39 17.92
CA ALA A 354 28.99 15.93 16.56
C ALA A 354 30.51 15.76 16.34
N GLU A 355 31.33 16.74 16.75
CA GLU A 355 32.78 16.64 16.62
C GLU A 355 33.37 15.42 17.34
N LEU A 356 32.87 15.10 18.54
CA LEU A 356 33.32 13.94 19.30
C LEU A 356 32.89 12.64 18.63
N GLY A 357 31.64 12.55 18.16
CA GLY A 357 31.15 11.38 17.42
C GLY A 357 31.93 11.12 16.13
N THR A 358 32.26 12.18 15.38
CA THR A 358 33.11 12.09 14.20
C THR A 358 34.51 11.55 14.52
N ARG A 359 35.12 11.98 15.63
CA ARG A 359 36.42 11.43 16.08
C ARG A 359 36.31 9.95 16.46
N VAL A 360 35.25 9.57 17.20
CA VAL A 360 34.99 8.18 17.59
C VAL A 360 34.85 7.27 16.36
N LEU A 361 34.19 7.73 15.30
CA LEU A 361 34.09 6.99 14.04
C LEU A 361 35.45 6.85 13.34
N ALA A 362 36.24 7.93 13.27
CA ALA A 362 37.55 7.94 12.65
C ALA A 362 38.56 7.01 13.35
N ASP A 363 38.50 6.94 14.69
CA ASP A 363 39.40 6.13 15.51
C ASP A 363 38.98 4.64 15.59
N SER A 364 37.84 4.26 14.97
CA SER A 364 37.25 2.93 15.11
C SER A 364 38.02 1.79 14.42
N GLY A 365 38.88 2.13 13.45
CA GLY A 365 39.61 1.18 12.61
C GLY A 365 38.74 0.41 11.60
N LEU A 366 37.46 0.79 11.45
CA LEU A 366 36.52 0.21 10.50
C LEU A 366 36.52 0.98 9.17
N ASN A 367 35.93 0.41 8.13
CA ASN A 367 35.75 1.07 6.82
C ASN A 367 34.60 2.10 6.86
N ILE A 368 34.73 3.07 7.77
CA ILE A 368 33.77 4.13 8.03
C ILE A 368 34.40 5.47 7.63
N LEU A 369 33.74 6.20 6.73
CA LEU A 369 34.15 7.52 6.29
C LEU A 369 33.27 8.57 6.98
N ALA A 370 33.89 9.44 7.79
CA ALA A 370 33.15 10.52 8.44
C ALA A 370 33.07 11.75 7.52
N ALA A 371 31.84 12.13 7.15
CA ALA A 371 31.57 13.28 6.30
C ALA A 371 31.26 14.55 7.13
N THR A 372 31.65 15.70 6.58
CA THR A 372 31.60 17.01 7.26
C THR A 372 30.36 17.84 6.92
N SER A 373 29.67 17.49 5.84
CA SER A 373 28.42 18.14 5.42
C SER A 373 27.57 17.14 4.65
N LEU A 374 26.31 17.51 4.41
CA LEU A 374 25.41 16.64 3.63
C LEU A 374 25.89 16.46 2.18
N THR A 375 26.40 17.52 1.54
CA THR A 375 26.96 17.47 0.19
C THR A 375 28.21 16.59 0.13
N ASP A 376 29.10 16.76 1.11
CA ASP A 376 30.31 15.95 1.24
C ASP A 376 29.96 14.46 1.43
N ALA A 377 28.98 14.16 2.29
CA ALA A 377 28.52 12.79 2.51
C ALA A 377 27.98 12.14 1.22
N ALA A 378 27.19 12.89 0.45
CA ALA A 378 26.64 12.42 -0.81
C ALA A 378 27.74 12.14 -1.85
N GLN A 379 28.70 13.06 -2.01
CA GLN A 379 29.82 12.87 -2.94
C GLN A 379 30.70 11.69 -2.55
N GLN A 380 31.00 11.54 -1.25
CA GLN A 380 31.80 10.43 -0.74
C GLN A 380 31.09 9.08 -0.95
N VAL A 381 29.79 8.97 -0.66
CA VAL A 381 29.09 7.69 -0.79
C VAL A 381 28.91 7.29 -2.25
N VAL A 382 28.67 8.26 -3.16
CA VAL A 382 28.61 8.00 -4.60
C VAL A 382 29.94 7.46 -5.11
N LYS A 383 31.04 8.11 -4.73
CA LYS A 383 32.40 7.63 -5.07
C LYS A 383 32.67 6.24 -4.49
N ALA A 384 32.28 6.00 -3.23
CA ALA A 384 32.46 4.72 -2.56
C ALA A 384 31.64 3.59 -3.20
N ALA A 385 30.47 3.89 -3.74
CA ALA A 385 29.61 2.94 -4.46
C ALA A 385 30.07 2.67 -5.91
N GLY A 386 31.20 3.25 -6.35
CA GLY A 386 31.72 3.10 -7.71
C GLY A 386 31.15 4.08 -8.74
N GLY A 387 30.51 5.17 -8.28
CA GLY A 387 30.15 6.31 -9.13
C GLY A 387 31.39 7.07 -9.62
N LYS A 388 31.29 7.66 -10.81
CA LYS A 388 32.36 8.47 -11.42
C LYS A 388 32.50 9.84 -10.77
#